data_AF-A0A0C9R4C2-F1
#
_entry.id   AF-A0A0C9R4C2-F1
#
_cell.length_a   1.000
_cell.length_b   1.000
_cell.length_c   1.000
_cell.angle_alpha   90.00
_cell.angle_beta   90.00
_cell.angle_gamma   90.00
#
_symmetry.space_group_name_H-M   'P 1'
#
loop_
_entity.id
_entity.type
_entity.pdbx_description
1 polymer ?
#
loop_
_entity_poly.entity_id
_entity_poly.type
_entity_poly.pdbx_seq_one_letter_code
_entity_poly.pdbx_strand_id
1 'polypeptide(L)'
;PMPMNPRTVGWVCFAILVQALLYYYYTRRTILLVGVLSARENFDRRAAARETWLSGASRVKSFFIVGRDACRVPPEDRVDPYVCERWEPNITEINENLEFYATTAKSRNCFPR
;
A
#
# COMPACT_ATOMS: atom_id res chain seq x y z
N PRO A 1 -55.88 4.16 -29.04
CA PRO A 1 -54.79 4.86 -28.31
C PRO A 1 -55.37 5.83 -27.27
N MET A 2 -55.32 5.46 -25.98
CA MET A 2 -55.76 6.36 -24.91
C MET A 2 -54.75 7.52 -24.76
N PRO A 3 -55.20 8.78 -24.71
CA PRO A 3 -54.29 9.91 -24.54
C PRO A 3 -53.68 9.85 -23.13
N MET A 4 -52.37 9.66 -23.05
CA MET A 4 -51.66 9.74 -21.76
C MET A 4 -51.73 11.17 -21.23
N ASN A 5 -52.18 11.31 -19.98
CA ASN A 5 -52.23 12.60 -19.31
C ASN A 5 -50.79 13.15 -19.13
N PRO A 6 -50.50 14.40 -19.57
CA PRO A 6 -49.15 14.97 -19.56
C PRO A 6 -48.55 15.08 -18.15
N ARG A 7 -49.39 15.17 -17.11
CA ARG A 7 -48.93 15.17 -15.71
C ARG A 7 -48.37 13.81 -15.29
N THR A 8 -49.05 12.72 -15.65
CA THR A 8 -48.59 11.35 -15.40
C THR A 8 -47.27 11.05 -16.14
N VAL A 9 -47.11 11.56 -17.36
CA VAL A 9 -45.85 11.42 -18.12
C VAL A 9 -44.71 12.14 -17.39
N GLY A 10 -44.95 13.36 -16.88
CA GLY A 10 -43.96 14.09 -16.09
C GLY A 10 -43.51 13.34 -14.83
N TRP A 11 -44.44 12.76 -14.07
CA TRP A 11 -44.13 11.96 -12.89
C TRP A 11 -43.34 10.68 -13.22
N VAL A 12 -43.67 10.00 -14.31
CA VAL A 12 -42.94 8.81 -14.76
C VAL A 12 -41.51 9.18 -15.18
N CYS A 13 -41.32 10.24 -15.95
CA CYS A 13 -39.98 10.71 -16.33
C CYS A 13 -39.14 11.11 -15.10
N PHE A 14 -39.76 11.80 -14.13
CA PHE A 14 -39.09 12.16 -12.88
C PHE A 14 -38.70 10.91 -12.07
N ALA A 15 -39.59 9.93 -11.94
CA ALA A 15 -39.31 8.68 -11.24
C ALA A 15 -38.16 7.90 -11.92
N ILE A 16 -38.14 7.84 -13.25
CA ILE A 16 -37.04 7.20 -14.01
C ILE A 16 -35.72 7.93 -13.78
N LEU A 17 -35.72 9.28 -13.79
CA LEU A 17 -34.53 10.06 -13.50
C LEU A 17 -34.01 9.80 -12.08
N VAL A 18 -34.89 9.80 -11.08
CA VAL A 18 -34.51 9.49 -9.69
C VAL A 18 -33.96 8.07 -9.57
N GLN A 19 -34.61 7.08 -10.20
CA GLN A 19 -34.15 5.69 -10.22
C GLN A 19 -32.76 5.57 -10.85
N ALA A 20 -32.54 6.24 -11.98
CA ALA A 20 -31.24 6.24 -12.68
C ALA A 20 -30.14 6.89 -11.82
N LEU A 21 -30.45 8.01 -11.15
CA LEU A 21 -29.53 8.68 -10.24
C LEU A 21 -29.17 7.81 -9.03
N LEU A 22 -30.15 7.14 -8.43
CA LEU A 22 -29.92 6.22 -7.32
C LEU A 22 -29.09 5.01 -7.75
N TYR A 23 -29.39 4.44 -8.91
CA TYR A 23 -28.61 3.35 -9.49
C TYR A 23 -27.15 3.77 -9.75
N TYR A 24 -26.95 4.96 -10.30
CA TYR A 24 -25.62 5.52 -10.53
C TYR A 24 -24.85 5.74 -9.22
N TYR A 25 -25.50 6.31 -8.20
CA TYR A 25 -24.90 6.51 -6.88
C TYR A 25 -24.48 5.17 -6.23
N TYR A 26 -25.36 4.17 -6.27
CA TYR A 26 -25.11 2.89 -5.61
C TYR A 26 -23.99 2.10 -6.29
N THR A 27 -23.94 2.13 -7.63
CA THR A 27 -22.91 1.45 -8.42
C THR A 27 -21.55 2.13 -8.33
N ARG A 28 -21.49 3.46 -8.15
CA ARG A 28 -20.23 4.22 -8.00
C ARG A 28 -19.66 4.20 -6.58
N ARG A 29 -20.42 3.76 -5.58
CA ARG A 29 -19.97 3.75 -4.18
C ARG A 29 -18.83 2.75 -3.97
N THR A 30 -17.73 3.23 -3.38
CA THR A 30 -16.66 2.37 -2.84
C THR A 30 -17.18 1.68 -1.57
N ILE A 31 -17.00 0.35 -1.49
CA ILE A 31 -17.47 -0.46 -0.36
C ILE A 31 -16.33 -0.99 0.52
N LEU A 32 -15.12 -1.05 -0.03
CA LEU A 32 -13.95 -1.58 0.66
C LEU A 32 -12.73 -0.69 0.42
N LEU A 33 -11.98 -0.47 1.49
CA LEU A 33 -10.70 0.23 1.46
C LEU A 33 -9.61 -0.75 1.88
N VAL A 34 -8.54 -0.84 1.09
CA VAL A 34 -7.41 -1.75 1.36
C VAL A 34 -6.13 -0.94 1.53
N GLY A 35 -5.53 -1.00 2.71
CA GLY A 35 -4.21 -0.44 2.99
C GLY A 35 -3.15 -1.53 2.92
N VAL A 36 -2.20 -1.42 2.00
CA VAL A 36 -1.10 -2.38 1.85
C VAL A 36 0.17 -1.74 2.41
N LEU A 37 0.72 -2.31 3.49
CA LEU A 37 2.01 -1.89 4.02
C LEU A 37 3.11 -2.24 3.01
N SER A 38 3.98 -1.27 2.73
CA SER A 38 5.09 -1.45 1.81
C SER A 38 6.30 -0.61 2.22
N ALA A 39 7.45 -0.98 1.68
CA ALA A 39 8.70 -0.25 1.84
C ALA A 39 9.00 0.57 0.58
N ARG A 40 9.92 1.53 0.68
CA ARG A 40 10.22 2.46 -0.42
C ARG A 40 10.80 1.74 -1.63
N GLU A 41 11.72 0.84 -1.36
CA GLU A 41 12.44 0.00 -2.31
C GLU A 41 11.57 -1.07 -3.00
N ASN A 42 10.39 -1.36 -2.46
CA ASN A 42 9.48 -2.38 -2.99
C ASN A 42 8.68 -1.89 -4.21
N PHE A 43 9.35 -1.41 -5.26
CA PHE A 43 8.68 -0.96 -6.48
C PHE A 43 8.07 -2.13 -7.26
N ASP A 44 8.84 -3.19 -7.49
CA ASP A 44 8.40 -4.34 -8.30
C ASP A 44 7.25 -5.10 -7.63
N ARG A 45 7.30 -5.25 -6.30
CA ARG A 45 6.19 -5.86 -5.53
C ARG A 45 4.91 -5.02 -5.63
N ARG A 46 5.03 -3.68 -5.61
CA ARG A 46 3.88 -2.80 -5.80
C ARG A 46 3.36 -2.84 -7.24
N ALA A 47 4.24 -2.98 -8.24
CA ALA A 47 3.86 -3.15 -9.64
C ALA A 47 3.10 -4.47 -9.84
N ALA A 48 3.65 -5.59 -9.37
CA ALA A 48 3.00 -6.90 -9.44
C ALA A 48 1.62 -6.88 -8.76
N ALA A 49 1.49 -6.24 -7.59
CA ALA A 49 0.19 -6.10 -6.93
C ALA A 49 -0.81 -5.27 -7.76
N ARG A 50 -0.36 -4.17 -8.39
CA ARG A 50 -1.19 -3.35 -9.30
C ARG A 50 -1.65 -4.12 -10.52
N GLU A 51 -0.79 -4.93 -11.10
CA GLU A 51 -1.07 -5.71 -12.31
C GLU A 51 -1.96 -6.93 -12.02
N THR A 52 -2.00 -7.38 -10.77
CA THR A 52 -2.78 -8.55 -10.35
C THR A 52 -4.02 -8.15 -9.56
N TRP A 53 -4.06 -8.45 -8.27
CA TRP A 53 -5.27 -8.43 -7.45
C TRP A 53 -5.81 -7.02 -7.15
N LEU A 54 -4.98 -5.97 -7.32
CA LEU A 54 -5.44 -4.59 -7.16
C LEU A 54 -6.16 -4.02 -8.39
N SER A 55 -5.95 -4.56 -9.60
CA SER A 55 -6.60 -4.04 -10.83
C SER A 55 -8.05 -4.52 -11.00
N GLY A 56 -8.38 -5.70 -10.47
CA GLY A 56 -9.67 -6.35 -10.71
C GLY A 56 -10.78 -6.00 -9.70
N ALA A 57 -10.48 -5.24 -8.65
CA ALA A 57 -11.38 -5.06 -7.52
C ALA A 57 -12.38 -3.90 -7.76
N SER A 58 -13.51 -4.21 -8.41
CA SER A 58 -14.60 -3.23 -8.59
C SER A 58 -15.08 -2.70 -7.23
N ARG A 59 -15.30 -1.37 -7.12
CA ARG A 59 -15.75 -0.69 -5.90
C ARG A 59 -14.80 -0.82 -4.70
N VAL A 60 -13.53 -1.15 -4.94
CA VAL A 60 -12.47 -1.16 -3.93
C VAL A 60 -11.51 -0.02 -4.21
N LYS A 61 -11.09 0.70 -3.16
CA LYS A 61 -9.98 1.65 -3.23
C LYS A 61 -8.80 1.09 -2.46
N SER A 62 -7.64 1.08 -3.09
CA SER A 62 -6.41 0.54 -2.51
C SER A 62 -5.34 1.60 -2.42
N PHE A 63 -4.54 1.54 -1.35
CA PHE A 63 -3.45 2.46 -1.09
C PHE A 63 -2.23 1.71 -0.59
N PHE A 64 -1.06 2.11 -1.06
CA PHE A 64 0.21 1.68 -0.47
C PHE A 64 0.60 2.65 0.64
N ILE A 65 0.78 2.13 1.85
CA ILE A 65 1.25 2.90 2.99
C ILE A 65 2.77 2.74 3.04
N VAL A 66 3.47 3.84 2.79
CA VAL A 66 4.94 3.91 2.74
C VAL A 66 5.41 5.00 3.70
N GLY A 67 6.45 4.70 4.49
CA GLY A 67 7.02 5.65 5.45
C GLY A 67 7.52 6.94 4.80
N ARG A 68 7.39 8.06 5.52
CA ARG A 68 7.81 9.41 5.09
C ARG A 68 9.33 9.61 5.06
N ASP A 69 10.04 8.91 5.92
CA ASP A 69 11.49 9.03 6.04
C ASP A 69 12.18 7.73 5.65
N ALA A 70 13.34 7.85 5.02
CA ALA A 70 14.17 6.69 4.73
C ALA A 70 14.88 6.26 6.01
N CYS A 71 14.92 4.96 6.26
CA CYS A 71 15.75 4.45 7.34
C CYS A 71 17.23 4.62 6.96
N ARG A 72 18.02 5.23 7.84
CA ARG A 72 19.47 5.44 7.64
C ARG A 72 20.30 4.20 7.95
N VAL A 73 19.72 3.23 8.65
CA VAL A 73 20.37 1.96 8.99
C VAL A 73 20.16 1.00 7.80
N PRO A 74 21.24 0.43 7.20
CA PRO A 74 21.12 -0.62 6.19
C PRO A 74 20.32 -1.82 6.72
N PRO A 75 19.52 -2.52 5.91
CA PRO A 75 18.73 -3.67 6.35
C PRO A 75 19.52 -4.74 7.12
N GLU A 76 20.76 -4.98 6.72
CA GLU A 76 21.70 -5.93 7.33
C GLU A 76 22.14 -5.55 8.75
N ASP A 77 22.09 -4.26 9.10
CA ASP A 77 22.52 -3.74 10.39
C ASP A 77 21.33 -3.48 11.34
N ARG A 78 20.11 -3.86 10.97
CA ARG A 78 18.90 -3.62 11.77
C ARG A 78 18.61 -4.77 12.73
N VAL A 79 17.99 -4.45 13.87
CA VAL A 79 17.49 -5.47 14.82
C VAL A 79 16.45 -6.39 14.16
N ASP A 80 15.58 -5.82 13.32
CA ASP A 80 14.65 -6.56 12.47
C ASP A 80 14.45 -5.79 11.15
N PRO A 81 14.16 -6.46 10.01
CA PRO A 81 14.06 -5.82 8.70
C PRO A 81 13.08 -4.65 8.61
N TYR A 82 12.05 -4.62 9.48
CA TYR A 82 10.97 -3.65 9.46
C TYR A 82 11.16 -2.51 10.48
N VAL A 83 12.11 -2.60 11.40
CA VAL A 83 12.42 -1.55 12.38
C VAL A 83 13.62 -0.73 11.95
N CYS A 84 13.61 0.57 12.26
CA CYS A 84 14.74 1.45 11.96
C CYS A 84 15.68 1.62 13.17
N GLU A 85 16.01 0.50 13.82
CA GLU A 85 16.92 0.45 14.97
C GLU A 85 18.14 -0.38 14.59
N ARG A 86 19.33 0.15 14.85
CA ARG A 86 20.58 -0.56 14.61
C ARG A 86 20.73 -1.68 15.62
N TRP A 87 21.14 -2.84 15.16
CA TRP A 87 21.48 -3.96 16.02
C TRP A 87 22.82 -3.70 16.71
N GLU A 88 22.78 -3.65 18.04
CA GLU A 88 23.94 -3.49 18.90
C GLU A 88 24.09 -4.74 19.78
N PRO A 89 25.05 -5.64 19.48
CA PRO A 89 25.25 -6.85 20.28
C PRO A 89 25.77 -6.49 21.68
N ASN A 90 25.24 -7.16 22.71
CA ASN A 90 25.82 -7.10 24.04
C ASN A 90 27.10 -7.95 24.09
N ILE A 91 28.26 -7.28 24.11
CA ILE A 91 29.58 -7.92 24.08
C ILE A 91 30.14 -8.27 25.46
N THR A 92 29.41 -8.02 26.56
CA THR A 92 29.93 -8.27 27.91
C THR A 92 30.03 -9.75 28.28
N GLU A 93 29.39 -10.64 27.51
CA GLU A 93 29.41 -12.10 27.72
C GLU A 93 30.41 -12.83 26.78
N ILE A 94 31.15 -12.08 25.96
CA ILE A 94 32.18 -12.65 25.09
C ILE A 94 33.36 -13.08 25.97
N ASN A 95 33.37 -14.35 26.35
CA ASN A 95 34.50 -14.97 27.02
C ASN A 95 35.65 -15.24 26.03
N GLU A 96 36.85 -15.50 26.56
CA GLU A 96 38.08 -15.75 25.77
C GLU A 96 37.99 -16.97 24.82
N ASN A 97 36.90 -17.75 24.85
CA ASN A 97 36.70 -18.93 24.01
C ASN A 97 35.92 -18.65 22.72
N LEU A 98 35.50 -17.41 22.48
CA LEU A 98 34.76 -17.06 21.26
C LEU A 98 35.73 -16.66 20.13
N GLU A 99 35.96 -17.58 19.19
CA GLU A 99 36.69 -17.27 17.96
C GLU A 99 35.87 -16.32 17.08
N PHE A 100 36.30 -15.06 17.01
CA PHE A 100 35.68 -14.08 16.10
C PHE A 100 36.24 -14.24 14.69
N TYR A 101 35.45 -14.79 13.78
CA TYR A 101 35.75 -14.79 12.35
C TYR A 101 35.47 -13.40 11.78
N ALA A 102 36.46 -12.51 11.88
CA ALA A 102 36.44 -11.25 11.13
C ALA A 102 36.54 -11.57 9.63
N THR A 103 35.40 -11.67 8.95
CA THR A 103 35.41 -11.58 7.49
C THR A 103 35.84 -10.16 7.13
N THR A 104 36.85 -10.04 6.28
CA THR A 104 37.44 -8.76 5.89
C THR A 104 36.35 -7.85 5.33
N ALA A 105 35.92 -6.88 6.13
CA ALA A 105 35.03 -5.82 5.68
C ALA A 105 35.77 -5.01 4.61
N LYS A 106 35.46 -5.27 3.34
CA LYS A 106 35.96 -4.47 2.22
C LYS A 106 35.37 -3.07 2.36
N SER A 107 36.18 -2.15 2.88
CA SER A 107 35.86 -0.72 2.95
C SER A 107 35.37 -0.26 1.57
N ARG A 108 34.06 0.03 1.46
CA ARG A 108 33.53 0.74 0.31
C ARG A 108 33.76 2.20 0.60
N ASN A 109 34.61 2.84 -0.20
CA ASN A 109 34.79 4.28 -0.19
C ASN A 109 33.47 4.96 -0.61
N CYS A 110 32.61 5.26 0.36
CA CYS A 110 31.44 6.10 0.15
C CYS A 110 31.90 7.56 0.13
N PHE A 111 32.33 8.04 -1.03
CA PHE A 111 32.52 9.47 -1.26
C PHE A 111 31.15 10.12 -1.54
N PRO A 112 30.83 11.27 -0.93
CA PRO A 112 29.71 12.09 -1.39
C PRO A 112 30.09 12.71 -2.74
N ARG A 113 29.27 12.47 -3.76
CA ARG A 113 29.22 13.32 -4.96
C ARG A 113 28.26 14.47 -4.73
#